data_AF-A0A4D6H7L0-F1
#
_entry.id   AF-A0A4D6H7L0-F1
#
_cell.length_a   1.000
_cell.length_b   1.000
_cell.length_c   1.000
_cell.angle_alpha   90.00
_cell.angle_beta   90.00
_cell.angle_gamma   90.00
#
_symmetry.space_group_name_H-M   'P 1'
#
loop_
_entity.id
_entity.type
_entity.pdbx_description
1 polymer ?
#
loop_
_entity_poly.entity_id
_entity_poly.type
_entity_poly.pdbx_seq_one_letter_code
_entity_poly.pdbx_strand_id
1 'polypeptide(L)'
;MLGDDLLHKPILTEREKRSYLRDTLGISILQTTAAANHYSGRSGISVTPELDLVLFEAIGRRENTRPSLISSARAIEAYRNYDQGGFSNIIDETEHYSNLKGSNKFSTTRVGIVAGCPHYGDGYIQKWAALAGESVEIALDERGNRTKGMNQDFGSFGNQILWGMRENEVLQAVLRFGRDSGGAIVYVHTAALPQWVERSKIVDRSQIQPWSDGMVDILQTIRKLDGDEWRTNDIADQIDLSGTQTNTNLNTLHDLGYLCKRTVGRGEMWSDKNLAEISTYGYVRFNDAAPVTG
;
A
#
# COMPACT_ATOMS: atom_id res chain seq x y z
N MET A 1 -17.49 -39.95 -14.64
CA MET A 1 -17.71 -39.37 -15.98
C MET A 1 -16.53 -38.47 -16.25
N LEU A 2 -15.66 -38.84 -17.19
CA LEU A 2 -14.64 -37.93 -17.72
C LEU A 2 -15.38 -36.87 -18.53
N GLY A 3 -15.41 -35.63 -18.01
CA GLY A 3 -15.93 -34.48 -18.72
C GLY A 3 -14.85 -33.95 -19.67
N ASP A 4 -15.27 -33.52 -20.84
CA ASP A 4 -14.44 -33.12 -21.98
C ASP A 4 -13.21 -32.27 -21.60
N ASP A 5 -12.08 -32.53 -22.27
CA ASP A 5 -10.87 -31.71 -22.18
C ASP A 5 -11.19 -30.27 -22.61
N LEU A 6 -11.36 -29.38 -21.64
CA LEU A 6 -11.54 -27.95 -21.87
C LEU A 6 -10.24 -27.37 -22.46
N LEU A 7 -10.23 -27.20 -23.78
CA LEU A 7 -9.15 -26.52 -24.47
C LEU A 7 -9.22 -25.01 -24.21
N HIS A 8 -8.42 -24.54 -23.25
CA HIS A 8 -8.20 -23.11 -23.06
C HIS A 8 -7.30 -22.55 -24.18
N LYS A 9 -7.88 -21.74 -25.07
CA LYS A 9 -7.16 -21.01 -26.11
C LYS A 9 -7.13 -19.52 -25.77
N PRO A 10 -5.98 -18.96 -25.35
CA PRO A 10 -5.87 -17.52 -25.10
C PRO A 10 -6.05 -16.76 -26.42
N ILE A 11 -7.02 -15.84 -26.46
CA ILE A 11 -7.32 -15.01 -27.65
C ILE A 11 -6.32 -13.86 -27.77
N LEU A 12 -5.86 -13.32 -26.64
CA LEU A 12 -4.89 -12.22 -26.58
C LEU A 12 -3.53 -12.73 -26.10
N THR A 13 -2.47 -12.30 -26.78
CA THR A 13 -1.09 -12.42 -26.32
C THR A 13 -0.84 -11.53 -25.10
N GLU A 14 0.24 -11.80 -24.34
CA GLU A 14 0.61 -10.95 -23.19
C GLU A 14 0.87 -9.49 -23.58
N ARG A 15 1.38 -9.24 -24.79
CA ARG A 15 1.55 -7.88 -25.34
C ARG A 15 0.21 -7.20 -25.58
N GLU A 16 -0.75 -7.92 -26.16
CA GLU A 16 -2.10 -7.38 -26.43
C GLU A 16 -2.87 -7.17 -25.13
N LYS A 17 -2.71 -8.04 -24.13
CA LYS A 17 -3.29 -7.81 -22.79
C LYS A 17 -2.76 -6.55 -22.14
N ARG A 18 -1.45 -6.28 -22.21
CA ARG A 18 -0.85 -5.03 -21.71
C ARG A 18 -1.40 -3.80 -22.43
N SER A 19 -1.44 -3.86 -23.76
CA SER A 19 -2.01 -2.79 -24.58
C SER A 19 -3.50 -2.57 -24.25
N TYR A 20 -4.26 -3.64 -24.02
CA TYR A 20 -5.65 -3.52 -23.59
C TYR A 20 -5.77 -2.81 -22.22
N LEU A 21 -4.96 -3.19 -21.22
CA LEU A 21 -4.97 -2.53 -19.91
C LEU A 21 -4.62 -1.04 -20.00
N ARG A 22 -3.57 -0.70 -20.74
CA ARG A 22 -3.05 0.67 -20.82
C ARG A 22 -3.85 1.52 -21.81
N ASP A 23 -3.97 1.06 -23.05
CA ASP A 23 -4.45 1.85 -24.18
C ASP A 23 -5.98 1.80 -24.33
N THR A 24 -6.62 0.69 -23.91
CA THR A 24 -8.09 0.56 -23.98
C THR A 24 -8.77 0.91 -22.67
N LEU A 25 -8.29 0.39 -21.54
CA LEU A 25 -8.89 0.67 -20.24
C LEU A 25 -8.31 1.92 -19.56
N GLY A 26 -7.17 2.45 -20.02
CA GLY A 26 -6.55 3.63 -19.40
C GLY A 26 -6.02 3.38 -17.99
N ILE A 27 -5.67 2.13 -17.64
CA ILE A 27 -5.26 1.76 -16.29
C ILE A 27 -3.75 1.91 -16.13
N SER A 28 -3.34 2.76 -15.19
CA SER A 28 -1.95 2.93 -14.76
C SER A 28 -1.72 2.23 -13.43
N ILE A 29 -0.81 1.26 -13.38
CA ILE A 29 -0.53 0.47 -12.18
C ILE A 29 0.79 0.91 -11.54
N LEU A 30 0.70 1.38 -10.29
CA LEU A 30 1.83 1.86 -9.51
C LEU A 30 2.08 0.94 -8.31
N GLN A 31 3.15 0.13 -8.36
CA GLN A 31 3.49 -0.80 -7.28
C GLN A 31 4.27 -0.08 -6.17
N THR A 32 3.90 -0.33 -4.91
CA THR A 32 4.45 0.36 -3.72
C THR A 32 5.20 -0.56 -2.75
N THR A 33 5.36 -1.84 -3.09
CA THR A 33 6.13 -2.82 -2.29
C THR A 33 6.50 -4.04 -3.12
N ALA A 34 7.62 -4.69 -2.81
CA ALA A 34 8.01 -5.98 -3.37
C ALA A 34 7.48 -7.20 -2.58
N ALA A 35 6.82 -6.96 -1.45
CA ALA A 35 6.29 -8.02 -0.59
C ALA A 35 4.94 -8.56 -1.09
N ALA A 36 4.64 -9.82 -0.77
CA ALA A 36 3.33 -10.41 -1.09
C ALA A 36 2.20 -9.78 -0.27
N ASN A 37 2.45 -9.36 0.97
CA ASN A 37 1.46 -8.76 1.85
C ASN A 37 0.18 -9.59 1.97
N HIS A 38 0.29 -10.82 2.48
CA HIS A 38 -0.86 -11.72 2.69
C HIS A 38 -1.74 -11.23 3.86
N TYR A 39 -2.57 -10.22 3.62
CA TYR A 39 -3.41 -9.56 4.63
C TYR A 39 -4.62 -10.40 5.10
N SER A 40 -4.78 -11.62 4.59
CA SER A 40 -5.84 -12.56 4.97
C SER A 40 -5.39 -13.66 5.93
N GLY A 41 -4.12 -13.67 6.34
CA GLY A 41 -3.58 -14.69 7.26
C GLY A 41 -4.26 -14.68 8.64
N ARG A 42 -4.38 -15.87 9.25
CA ARG A 42 -4.99 -16.07 10.59
C ARG A 42 -4.32 -15.27 11.71
N SER A 43 -3.03 -14.97 11.59
CA SER A 43 -2.27 -14.32 12.65
C SER A 43 -2.45 -12.80 12.72
N GLY A 44 -3.02 -12.12 11.70
CA GLY A 44 -3.12 -10.65 11.70
C GLY A 44 -1.78 -9.89 11.64
N ILE A 45 -0.65 -10.59 11.86
CA ILE A 45 0.73 -10.09 11.90
C ILE A 45 1.18 -9.42 10.58
N SER A 46 0.47 -9.64 9.47
CA SER A 46 0.86 -9.11 8.17
C SER A 46 0.32 -7.73 7.83
N VAL A 47 -0.73 -7.24 8.51
CA VAL A 47 -1.24 -5.89 8.30
C VAL A 47 -0.48 -4.95 9.22
N THR A 48 -0.01 -3.84 8.66
CA THR A 48 0.71 -2.81 9.41
C THR A 48 0.00 -1.46 9.25
N PRO A 49 -1.11 -1.23 9.99
CA PRO A 49 -1.91 -0.02 9.85
C PRO A 49 -1.10 1.28 9.94
N GLU A 50 -0.14 1.33 10.85
CA GLU A 50 0.72 2.50 11.09
C GLU A 50 1.56 2.88 9.86
N LEU A 51 1.82 1.94 8.95
CA LEU A 51 2.57 2.18 7.71
C LEU A 51 1.65 2.35 6.51
N ASP A 52 0.60 1.53 6.45
CA ASP A 52 -0.36 1.56 5.38
C ASP A 52 -1.11 2.91 5.35
N LEU A 53 -1.47 3.47 6.50
CA LEU A 53 -2.16 4.77 6.57
C LEU A 53 -1.25 5.92 6.13
N VAL A 54 0.05 5.86 6.43
CA VAL A 54 1.06 6.81 5.90
C VAL A 54 1.07 6.78 4.39
N LEU A 55 1.08 5.57 3.81
CA LEU A 55 1.05 5.41 2.36
C LEU A 55 -0.27 5.92 1.76
N PHE A 56 -1.41 5.58 2.36
CA PHE A 56 -2.73 5.94 1.83
C PHE A 56 -2.96 7.45 1.86
N GLU A 57 -2.59 8.12 2.96
CA GLU A 57 -2.64 9.57 3.07
C GLU A 57 -1.71 10.22 2.04
N ALA A 58 -0.47 9.73 1.91
CA ALA A 58 0.49 10.27 0.95
C ALA A 58 0.01 10.12 -0.50
N ILE A 59 -0.65 9.00 -0.84
CA ILE A 59 -1.30 8.81 -2.15
C ILE A 59 -2.40 9.85 -2.35
N GLY A 60 -3.28 10.03 -1.37
CA GLY A 60 -4.37 10.99 -1.51
C GLY A 60 -3.90 12.43 -1.66
N ARG A 61 -2.81 12.79 -0.96
CA ARG A 61 -2.15 14.10 -1.12
C ARG A 61 -1.51 14.25 -2.50
N ARG A 62 -0.79 13.24 -2.97
CA ARG A 62 -0.12 13.23 -4.28
C ARG A 62 -1.11 13.39 -5.43
N GLU A 63 -2.23 12.69 -5.36
CA GLU A 63 -3.25 12.69 -6.41
C GLU A 63 -4.37 13.71 -6.16
N ASN A 64 -4.24 14.53 -5.10
CA ASN A 64 -5.18 15.56 -4.68
C ASN A 64 -6.64 15.08 -4.60
N THR A 65 -6.85 13.86 -4.10
CA THR A 65 -8.18 13.25 -3.91
C THR A 65 -8.11 12.15 -2.87
N ARG A 66 -9.22 11.83 -2.20
CA ARG A 66 -9.28 10.62 -1.37
C ARG A 66 -9.35 9.39 -2.28
N PRO A 67 -8.38 8.45 -2.20
CA PRO A 67 -8.47 7.21 -2.95
C PRO A 67 -9.55 6.29 -2.39
N SER A 68 -10.05 5.39 -3.22
CA SER A 68 -10.85 4.24 -2.76
C SER A 68 -9.98 3.00 -2.58
N LEU A 69 -10.29 2.17 -1.59
CA LEU A 69 -9.47 1.03 -1.16
C LEU A 69 -10.17 -0.32 -1.38
N ILE A 70 -9.46 -1.24 -2.02
CA ILE A 70 -9.78 -2.67 -2.01
C ILE A 70 -8.72 -3.43 -1.21
N SER A 71 -9.14 -4.21 -0.21
CA SER A 71 -8.23 -5.05 0.57
C SER A 71 -8.92 -6.30 1.15
N SER A 72 -8.34 -6.96 2.15
CA SER A 72 -9.07 -7.97 2.93
C SER A 72 -10.03 -7.28 3.92
N ALA A 73 -11.14 -7.95 4.27
CA ALA A 73 -12.07 -7.42 5.27
C ALA A 73 -11.37 -7.15 6.62
N ARG A 74 -10.42 -8.02 6.98
CA ARG A 74 -9.61 -7.90 8.20
C ARG A 74 -8.69 -6.68 8.17
N ALA A 75 -8.06 -6.38 7.03
CA ALA A 75 -7.21 -5.20 6.90
C ALA A 75 -8.03 -3.91 7.03
N ILE A 76 -9.19 -3.84 6.36
CA ILE A 76 -10.11 -2.71 6.48
C ILE A 76 -10.54 -2.50 7.93
N GLU A 77 -10.87 -3.57 8.65
CA GLU A 77 -11.19 -3.51 10.07
C GLU A 77 -10.00 -3.04 10.92
N ALA A 78 -8.80 -3.55 10.66
CA ALA A 78 -7.57 -3.13 11.35
C ALA A 78 -7.30 -1.63 11.17
N TYR A 79 -7.48 -1.08 9.97
CA TYR A 79 -7.32 0.36 9.72
C TYR A 79 -8.34 1.20 10.47
N ARG A 80 -9.62 0.80 10.47
CA ARG A 80 -10.68 1.49 11.22
C ARG A 80 -10.46 1.45 12.73
N ASN A 81 -9.93 0.34 13.25
CA ASN A 81 -9.65 0.18 14.67
C ASN A 81 -8.40 0.96 15.10
N TYR A 82 -7.39 1.04 14.24
CA TYR A 82 -6.16 1.80 14.50
C TYR A 82 -6.44 3.30 14.56
N ASP A 83 -7.27 3.83 13.67
CA ASP A 83 -7.67 5.24 13.69
C ASP A 83 -9.19 5.39 13.52
N GLN A 84 -9.86 5.50 14.67
CA GLN A 84 -11.30 5.69 14.77
C GLN A 84 -11.69 7.09 14.30
N GLY A 85 -11.98 7.20 13.00
CA GLY A 85 -12.49 8.43 12.36
C GLY A 85 -11.51 9.06 11.37
N GLY A 86 -10.19 8.94 11.60
CA GLY A 86 -9.20 9.45 10.64
C GLY A 86 -9.11 8.62 9.36
N PHE A 87 -9.36 7.31 9.43
CA PHE A 87 -9.36 6.45 8.24
C PHE A 87 -10.37 6.91 7.16
N SER A 88 -11.57 7.33 7.54
CA SER A 88 -12.57 7.88 6.61
C SER A 88 -12.23 9.27 6.06
N ASN A 89 -11.29 9.99 6.69
CA ASN A 89 -10.82 11.28 6.19
C ASN A 89 -9.84 11.11 5.03
N ILE A 90 -9.13 9.99 4.96
CA ILE A 90 -8.14 9.71 3.91
C ILE A 90 -8.61 8.70 2.85
N ILE A 91 -9.55 7.82 3.17
CA ILE A 91 -10.15 6.87 2.22
C ILE A 91 -11.60 7.24 1.94
N ASP A 92 -11.96 7.30 0.66
CA ASP A 92 -13.33 7.62 0.23
C ASP A 92 -14.28 6.44 0.40
N GLU A 93 -13.92 5.32 -0.21
CA GLU A 93 -14.74 4.12 -0.23
C GLU A 93 -13.88 2.87 -0.03
N THR A 94 -14.43 1.86 0.64
CA THR A 94 -13.77 0.56 0.81
C THR A 94 -14.59 -0.60 0.24
N GLU A 95 -13.91 -1.66 -0.18
CA GLU A 95 -14.49 -2.98 -0.46
C GLU A 95 -13.47 -4.08 -0.19
N HIS A 96 -13.92 -5.33 0.00
CA HIS A 96 -13.02 -6.46 0.20
C HIS A 96 -13.05 -7.49 -0.94
N TYR A 97 -11.93 -8.21 -1.13
CA TYR A 97 -11.76 -9.21 -2.21
C TYR A 97 -12.97 -10.14 -2.39
N SER A 98 -13.49 -10.71 -1.30
CA SER A 98 -14.62 -11.65 -1.37
C SER A 98 -15.96 -11.06 -1.84
N ASN A 99 -16.12 -9.73 -1.88
CA ASN A 99 -17.36 -9.06 -2.27
C ASN A 99 -17.24 -8.30 -3.61
N LEU A 100 -16.09 -8.40 -4.30
CA LEU A 100 -15.86 -7.68 -5.56
C LEU A 100 -16.76 -8.16 -6.70
N LYS A 101 -17.08 -9.46 -6.76
CA LYS A 101 -17.61 -10.11 -7.97
C LYS A 101 -18.97 -9.56 -8.44
N GLY A 102 -19.76 -8.94 -7.56
CA GLY A 102 -21.03 -8.28 -7.87
C GLY A 102 -21.03 -6.75 -7.78
N SER A 103 -19.91 -6.12 -7.44
CA SER A 103 -19.87 -4.69 -7.13
C SER A 103 -19.49 -3.84 -8.36
N ASN A 104 -20.29 -2.79 -8.61
CA ASN A 104 -20.00 -1.71 -9.58
C ASN A 104 -19.50 -0.42 -8.92
N LYS A 105 -19.25 -0.49 -7.61
CA LYS A 105 -18.94 0.65 -6.74
C LYS A 105 -17.81 1.53 -7.27
N PHE A 106 -16.75 0.91 -7.80
CA PHE A 106 -15.56 1.63 -8.27
C PHE A 106 -15.54 1.96 -9.76
N SER A 107 -16.67 1.81 -10.46
CA SER A 107 -16.72 1.95 -11.92
C SER A 107 -16.23 3.31 -12.43
N THR A 108 -16.49 4.38 -11.69
CA THR A 108 -16.07 5.77 -12.02
C THR A 108 -14.90 6.25 -11.17
N THR A 109 -14.36 5.42 -10.28
CA THR A 109 -13.25 5.78 -9.39
C THR A 109 -11.94 5.91 -10.18
N ARG A 110 -11.27 7.07 -10.07
CA ARG A 110 -10.04 7.39 -10.81
C ARG A 110 -8.75 7.11 -10.06
N VAL A 111 -8.78 7.09 -8.73
CA VAL A 111 -7.62 6.79 -7.89
C VAL A 111 -7.99 5.66 -6.94
N GLY A 112 -7.38 4.50 -7.15
CA GLY A 112 -7.64 3.29 -6.39
C GLY A 112 -6.40 2.80 -5.66
N ILE A 113 -6.61 2.14 -4.51
CA ILE A 113 -5.58 1.39 -3.80
C ILE A 113 -6.02 -0.07 -3.71
N VAL A 114 -5.14 -0.98 -4.09
CA VAL A 114 -5.29 -2.43 -3.85
C VAL A 114 -4.21 -2.83 -2.84
N ALA A 115 -4.60 -3.12 -1.61
CA ALA A 115 -3.67 -3.40 -0.52
C ALA A 115 -3.68 -4.88 -0.11
N GLY A 116 -2.50 -5.49 -0.12
CA GLY A 116 -2.31 -6.91 0.18
C GLY A 116 -2.76 -7.84 -0.95
N CYS A 117 -2.73 -9.14 -0.69
CA CYS A 117 -3.32 -10.14 -1.58
C CYS A 117 -4.04 -11.25 -0.79
N PRO A 118 -5.08 -11.87 -1.37
CA PRO A 118 -5.80 -12.96 -0.72
C PRO A 118 -4.97 -14.23 -0.67
N HIS A 119 -5.00 -14.87 0.49
CA HIS A 119 -4.40 -16.15 0.79
C HIS A 119 -5.29 -16.90 1.79
N TYR A 120 -6.00 -17.92 1.32
CA TYR A 120 -7.00 -18.66 2.11
C TYR A 120 -6.39 -19.78 2.97
N GLY A 121 -5.06 -19.86 3.00
CA GLY A 121 -4.29 -20.83 3.78
C GLY A 121 -3.89 -22.04 2.95
N ASP A 122 -2.86 -22.74 3.41
CA ASP A 122 -2.26 -23.86 2.67
C ASP A 122 -3.26 -25.02 2.50
N GLY A 123 -4.09 -25.25 3.52
CA GLY A 123 -5.16 -26.24 3.48
C GLY A 123 -6.20 -25.99 2.37
N TYR A 124 -6.40 -24.74 1.95
CA TYR A 124 -7.24 -24.43 0.79
C TYR A 124 -6.63 -24.99 -0.49
N ILE A 125 -5.32 -24.79 -0.68
CA ILE A 125 -4.58 -25.29 -1.84
C ILE A 125 -4.56 -26.82 -1.83
N GLN A 126 -4.24 -27.42 -0.68
CA GLN A 126 -4.25 -28.88 -0.49
C GLN A 126 -5.63 -29.48 -0.78
N LYS A 127 -6.72 -28.83 -0.33
CA LYS A 127 -8.09 -29.29 -0.60
C LYS A 127 -8.41 -29.30 -2.10
N TRP A 128 -8.07 -28.22 -2.82
CA TRP A 128 -8.31 -28.15 -4.26
C TRP A 128 -7.45 -29.12 -5.06
N ALA A 129 -6.20 -29.33 -4.65
CA ALA A 129 -5.35 -30.37 -5.22
C ALA A 129 -5.93 -31.76 -4.99
N ALA A 130 -6.36 -32.09 -3.77
CA ALA A 130 -6.97 -33.37 -3.46
C ALA A 130 -8.23 -33.63 -4.29
N LEU A 131 -9.06 -32.61 -4.53
CA LEU A 131 -10.23 -32.71 -5.43
C LEU A 131 -9.85 -33.02 -6.88
N ALA A 132 -8.66 -32.60 -7.31
CA ALA A 132 -8.11 -32.91 -8.63
C ALA A 132 -7.32 -34.24 -8.66
N GLY A 133 -7.27 -34.98 -7.55
CA GLY A 133 -6.48 -36.21 -7.43
C GLY A 133 -4.97 -35.96 -7.24
N GLU A 134 -4.58 -34.73 -6.95
CA GLU A 134 -3.19 -34.31 -6.75
C GLU A 134 -2.86 -34.19 -5.26
N SER A 135 -1.63 -34.56 -4.89
CA SER A 135 -1.10 -34.35 -3.54
C SER A 135 -0.07 -33.22 -3.58
N VAL A 136 -0.35 -32.12 -2.90
CA VAL A 136 0.54 -30.95 -2.86
C VAL A 136 0.93 -30.61 -1.44
N GLU A 137 2.19 -30.27 -1.25
CA GLU A 137 2.73 -29.79 0.01
C GLU A 137 3.57 -28.55 -0.24
N ILE A 138 3.69 -27.70 0.77
CA ILE A 138 4.54 -26.52 0.68
C ILE A 138 6.01 -26.92 0.60
N ALA A 139 6.72 -26.38 -0.39
CA ALA A 139 8.14 -26.62 -0.55
C ALA A 139 8.95 -26.02 0.61
N LEU A 140 10.08 -26.64 0.89
CA LEU A 140 11.08 -26.15 1.85
C LEU A 140 12.23 -25.46 1.08
N ASP A 141 12.79 -24.43 1.68
CA ASP A 141 14.00 -23.78 1.20
C ASP A 141 15.26 -24.62 1.51
N GLU A 142 16.42 -24.16 1.04
CA GLU A 142 17.73 -24.82 1.26
C GLU A 142 18.08 -25.02 2.75
N ARG A 143 17.42 -24.29 3.66
CA ARG A 143 17.62 -24.35 5.11
C ARG A 143 16.55 -25.20 5.82
N GLY A 144 15.67 -25.86 5.06
CA GLY A 144 14.59 -26.67 5.60
C GLY A 144 13.40 -25.86 6.13
N ASN A 145 13.34 -24.55 5.87
CA ASN A 145 12.21 -23.72 6.28
C ASN A 145 11.14 -23.71 5.19
N ARG A 146 9.88 -23.58 5.59
CA ARG A 146 8.78 -23.42 4.64
C ARG A 146 8.99 -22.18 3.77
N THR A 147 8.82 -22.33 2.46
CA THR A 147 8.78 -21.20 1.53
C THR A 147 7.67 -20.22 1.92
N LYS A 148 7.86 -18.92 1.64
CA LYS A 148 6.96 -17.86 2.13
C LYS A 148 6.84 -16.68 1.17
N GLY A 149 5.76 -15.92 1.31
CA GLY A 149 5.55 -14.67 0.56
C GLY A 149 5.46 -14.91 -0.95
N MET A 150 6.23 -14.16 -1.74
CA MET A 150 6.29 -14.36 -3.20
C MET A 150 7.01 -15.65 -3.60
N ASN A 151 7.86 -16.19 -2.73
CA ASN A 151 8.64 -17.41 -3.01
C ASN A 151 7.92 -18.69 -2.59
N GLN A 152 6.69 -18.56 -2.10
CA GLN A 152 5.88 -19.68 -1.64
C GLN A 152 5.55 -20.62 -2.80
N ASP A 153 5.84 -21.90 -2.62
CA ASP A 153 5.82 -22.91 -3.68
C ASP A 153 5.10 -24.19 -3.19
N PHE A 154 4.21 -24.73 -4.02
CA PHE A 154 3.45 -25.98 -3.81
C PHE A 154 3.63 -26.96 -4.98
N GLY A 155 4.70 -26.79 -5.77
CA GLY A 155 4.89 -27.51 -7.01
C GLY A 155 3.94 -27.06 -8.13
N SER A 156 4.05 -27.68 -9.29
CA SER A 156 3.40 -27.22 -10.52
C SER A 156 1.88 -27.02 -10.38
N PHE A 157 1.16 -28.00 -9.82
CA PHE A 157 -0.29 -27.92 -9.69
C PHE A 157 -0.73 -26.94 -8.59
N GLY A 158 -0.13 -27.04 -7.41
CA GLY A 158 -0.45 -26.15 -6.29
C GLY A 158 -0.15 -24.68 -6.60
N ASN A 159 0.89 -24.41 -7.38
CA ASN A 159 1.23 -23.05 -7.83
C ASN A 159 0.19 -22.46 -8.78
N GLN A 160 -0.51 -23.27 -9.58
CA GLN A 160 -1.61 -22.78 -10.40
C GLN A 160 -2.78 -22.30 -9.54
N ILE A 161 -3.10 -23.05 -8.48
CA ILE A 161 -4.13 -22.66 -7.50
C ILE A 161 -3.69 -21.39 -6.75
N LEU A 162 -2.44 -21.36 -6.27
CA LEU A 162 -1.86 -20.20 -5.58
C LEU A 162 -1.91 -18.95 -6.47
N TRP A 163 -1.58 -19.11 -7.76
CA TRP A 163 -1.59 -18.04 -8.74
C TRP A 163 -3.00 -17.48 -9.01
N GLY A 164 -3.98 -18.39 -9.15
CA GLY A 164 -5.38 -18.01 -9.28
C GLY A 164 -5.89 -17.30 -8.03
N MET A 165 -5.47 -17.75 -6.85
CA MET A 165 -5.86 -17.17 -5.57
C MET A 165 -5.28 -15.79 -5.33
N ARG A 166 -4.02 -15.52 -5.71
CA ARG A 166 -3.31 -14.29 -5.37
C ARG A 166 -3.26 -13.31 -6.54
N GLU A 167 -2.50 -13.66 -7.56
CA GLU A 167 -2.18 -12.78 -8.68
C GLU A 167 -3.43 -12.41 -9.49
N ASN A 168 -4.29 -13.38 -9.77
CA ASN A 168 -5.53 -13.10 -10.52
C ASN A 168 -6.53 -12.28 -9.72
N GLU A 169 -6.74 -12.57 -8.44
CA GLU A 169 -7.68 -11.81 -7.61
C GLU A 169 -7.19 -10.37 -7.38
N VAL A 170 -5.87 -10.14 -7.26
CA VAL A 170 -5.30 -8.79 -7.23
C VAL A 170 -5.52 -8.07 -8.55
N LEU A 171 -5.24 -8.70 -9.70
CA LEU A 171 -5.51 -8.09 -11.00
C LEU A 171 -7.02 -7.81 -11.19
N GLN A 172 -7.89 -8.72 -10.77
CA GLN A 172 -9.34 -8.49 -10.81
C GLN A 172 -9.75 -7.29 -9.95
N ALA A 173 -9.13 -7.09 -8.79
CA ALA A 173 -9.37 -5.92 -7.95
C ALA A 173 -8.91 -4.63 -8.63
N VAL A 174 -7.73 -4.63 -9.27
CA VAL A 174 -7.24 -3.49 -10.06
C VAL A 174 -8.24 -3.12 -11.15
N LEU A 175 -8.77 -4.12 -11.87
CA LEU A 175 -9.73 -3.94 -12.95
C LEU A 175 -11.13 -3.46 -12.51
N ARG A 176 -11.38 -3.30 -11.21
CA ARG A 176 -12.63 -2.71 -10.70
C ARG A 176 -12.67 -1.20 -10.80
N PHE A 177 -11.51 -0.55 -10.78
CA PHE A 177 -11.40 0.89 -10.90
C PHE A 177 -11.52 1.33 -12.36
N GLY A 178 -12.20 2.45 -12.61
CA GLY A 178 -12.30 3.04 -13.96
C GLY A 178 -12.94 2.14 -15.02
N ARG A 179 -13.85 1.25 -14.62
CA ARG A 179 -14.54 0.29 -15.51
C ARG A 179 -15.44 0.95 -16.56
N ASP A 180 -15.73 2.24 -16.39
CA ASP A 180 -16.43 3.08 -17.37
C ASP A 180 -15.54 3.52 -18.55
N SER A 181 -14.33 2.97 -18.67
CA SER A 181 -13.34 3.29 -19.70
C SER A 181 -12.78 4.72 -19.61
N GLY A 182 -12.99 5.43 -18.49
CA GLY A 182 -12.39 6.73 -18.23
C GLY A 182 -10.96 6.67 -17.66
N GLY A 183 -10.38 5.48 -17.53
CA GLY A 183 -9.07 5.27 -16.92
C GLY A 183 -9.08 5.32 -15.39
N ALA A 184 -7.98 4.83 -14.81
CA ALA A 184 -7.70 4.92 -13.37
C ALA A 184 -6.19 4.76 -13.08
N ILE A 185 -5.71 5.48 -12.07
CA ILE A 185 -4.42 5.23 -11.44
C ILE A 185 -4.65 4.31 -10.24
N VAL A 186 -4.04 3.13 -10.26
CA VAL A 186 -4.22 2.12 -9.22
C VAL A 186 -2.89 1.83 -8.54
N TYR A 187 -2.81 2.19 -7.26
CA TYR A 187 -1.69 1.89 -6.40
C TYR A 187 -1.83 0.47 -5.85
N VAL A 188 -0.84 -0.38 -6.07
CA VAL A 188 -0.87 -1.78 -5.66
C VAL A 188 0.18 -2.03 -4.59
N HIS A 189 -0.29 -2.20 -3.35
CA HIS A 189 0.54 -2.49 -2.18
C HIS A 189 0.70 -4.01 -1.96
N THR A 190 1.13 -4.68 -3.03
CA THR A 190 1.57 -6.08 -3.06
C THR A 190 2.37 -6.33 -4.34
N ALA A 191 3.25 -7.33 -4.33
CA ALA A 191 3.92 -7.84 -5.53
C ALA A 191 3.13 -8.94 -6.25
N ALA A 192 1.99 -9.38 -5.71
CA ALA A 192 1.16 -10.44 -6.26
C ALA A 192 0.34 -9.95 -7.48
N LEU A 193 1.04 -9.56 -8.54
CA LEU A 193 0.47 -9.30 -9.87
C LEU A 193 1.06 -10.28 -10.87
N PRO A 194 0.30 -10.70 -11.90
CA PRO A 194 0.85 -11.52 -12.97
C PRO A 194 2.10 -10.88 -13.57
N GLN A 195 3.09 -11.70 -13.93
CA GLN A 195 4.39 -11.20 -14.43
C GLN A 195 4.23 -10.35 -15.71
N TRP A 196 3.22 -10.65 -16.51
CA TRP A 196 2.95 -9.92 -17.74
C TRP A 196 2.36 -8.54 -17.51
N VAL A 197 1.82 -8.21 -16.33
CA VAL A 197 1.24 -6.89 -16.04
C VAL A 197 2.37 -5.86 -15.88
N GLU A 198 2.37 -4.85 -16.76
CA GLU A 198 3.25 -3.67 -16.67
C GLU A 198 2.91 -2.88 -15.40
N ARG A 199 3.95 -2.46 -14.66
CA ARG A 199 3.81 -1.72 -13.41
C ARG A 199 5.04 -0.88 -13.13
N SER A 200 4.82 0.36 -12.70
CA SER A 200 5.88 1.26 -12.27
C SER A 200 6.11 1.10 -10.78
N LYS A 201 7.35 0.87 -10.36
CA LYS A 201 7.71 0.83 -8.94
C LYS A 201 8.00 2.25 -8.48
N ILE A 202 7.17 2.76 -7.59
CA ILE A 202 7.22 4.18 -7.18
C ILE A 202 7.62 4.37 -5.72
N VAL A 203 7.57 3.31 -4.92
CA VAL A 203 7.87 3.36 -3.49
C VAL A 203 8.41 2.00 -3.07
N ASP A 204 9.45 2.04 -2.24
CA ASP A 204 9.90 0.91 -1.44
C ASP A 204 9.50 1.09 0.02
N ARG A 205 9.39 -0.02 0.75
CA ARG A 205 8.99 -0.02 2.17
C ARG A 205 9.83 0.93 3.02
N SER A 206 11.13 1.04 2.78
CA SER A 206 12.04 1.94 3.52
C SER A 206 11.76 3.43 3.31
N GLN A 207 10.98 3.80 2.29
CA GLN A 207 10.61 5.17 1.99
C GLN A 207 9.30 5.60 2.67
N ILE A 208 8.62 4.66 3.35
CA ILE A 208 7.40 4.91 4.12
C ILE A 208 7.80 4.99 5.59
N GLN A 209 7.66 6.19 6.17
CA GLN A 209 8.16 6.48 7.51
C GLN A 209 7.02 7.08 8.35
N PRO A 210 6.49 6.33 9.33
CA PRO A 210 5.51 6.86 10.26
C PRO A 210 6.17 7.90 11.18
N TRP A 211 5.38 8.84 11.68
CA TRP A 211 5.86 9.71 12.75
C TRP A 211 6.13 8.89 14.01
N SER A 212 7.28 9.14 14.64
CA SER A 212 7.54 8.62 15.99
C SER A 212 6.70 9.38 17.01
N ASP A 213 6.46 8.79 18.18
CA ASP A 213 5.74 9.46 19.27
C ASP A 213 6.37 10.82 19.60
N GLY A 214 7.70 10.88 19.68
CA GLY A 214 8.41 12.15 19.89
C GLY A 214 8.26 13.16 18.75
N MET A 215 8.06 12.71 17.50
CA MET A 215 7.72 13.63 16.40
C MET A 215 6.29 14.16 16.56
N VAL A 216 5.34 13.29 16.92
CA VAL A 216 3.94 13.69 17.19
C VAL A 216 3.89 14.72 18.31
N ASP A 217 4.62 14.51 19.40
CA ASP A 217 4.71 15.44 20.52
C ASP A 217 5.26 16.80 20.08
N ILE A 218 6.33 16.82 19.26
CA ILE A 218 6.88 18.06 18.70
C ILE A 218 5.84 18.80 17.86
N LEU A 219 5.12 18.10 16.97
CA LEU A 219 4.11 18.72 16.11
C LEU A 219 2.94 19.29 16.93
N GLN A 220 2.51 18.59 17.98
CA GLN A 220 1.48 19.08 18.88
C GLN A 220 1.95 20.30 19.69
N THR A 221 3.20 20.31 20.13
CA THR A 221 3.79 21.43 20.86
C THR A 221 3.93 22.66 19.97
N ILE A 222 4.45 22.52 18.76
CA ILE A 222 4.57 23.64 17.81
C ILE A 222 3.19 24.26 17.54
N ARG A 223 2.13 23.46 17.39
CA ARG A 223 0.75 23.95 17.18
C ARG A 223 0.18 24.73 18.37
N LYS A 224 0.75 24.58 19.56
CA LYS A 224 0.33 25.28 20.79
C LYS A 224 1.20 26.50 21.11
N LEU A 225 2.37 26.60 20.51
CA LEU A 225 3.27 27.74 20.71
C LEU A 225 2.67 28.98 20.05
N ASP A 226 2.63 30.07 20.79
CA ASP A 226 2.30 31.38 20.25
C ASP A 226 3.54 31.97 19.56
N GLY A 227 3.43 32.32 18.28
CA GLY A 227 4.46 33.02 17.51
C GLY A 227 4.98 32.27 16.28
N ASP A 228 5.62 33.01 15.37
CA ASP A 228 6.07 32.49 14.08
C ASP A 228 7.48 31.86 14.13
N GLU A 229 8.21 32.07 15.22
CA GLU A 229 9.58 31.59 15.38
C GLU A 229 9.86 31.06 16.79
N TRP A 230 10.64 29.98 16.88
CA TRP A 230 10.93 29.28 18.13
C TRP A 230 12.33 28.66 18.12
N ARG A 231 12.96 28.54 19.29
CA ARG A 231 14.23 27.82 19.48
C ARG A 231 13.96 26.35 19.80
N THR A 232 14.96 25.51 19.57
CA THR A 232 14.90 24.08 19.94
C THR A 232 14.55 23.88 21.41
N ASN A 233 15.11 24.70 22.32
CA ASN A 233 14.83 24.57 23.76
C ASN A 233 13.40 24.98 24.13
N ASP A 234 12.81 25.95 23.43
CA ASP A 234 11.43 26.39 23.68
C ASP A 234 10.44 25.24 23.45
N ILE A 235 10.77 24.32 22.55
CA ILE A 235 10.03 23.08 22.29
C ILE A 235 10.44 21.97 23.26
N ALA A 236 11.74 21.72 23.41
CA ALA A 236 12.27 20.63 24.23
C ALA A 236 11.85 20.76 25.71
N ASP A 237 11.72 21.97 26.24
CA ASP A 237 11.31 22.20 27.62
C ASP A 237 9.82 21.87 27.87
N GLN A 238 9.01 21.69 26.82
CA GLN A 238 7.59 21.37 26.91
C GLN A 238 7.26 19.89 26.69
N ILE A 239 8.25 19.07 26.33
CA ILE A 239 8.07 17.65 26.01
C ILE A 239 9.17 16.81 26.66
N ASP A 240 8.91 15.52 26.92
CA ASP A 240 9.90 14.64 27.54
C ASP A 240 10.90 14.08 26.50
N LEU A 241 11.60 14.98 25.79
CA LEU A 241 12.66 14.63 24.83
C LEU A 241 13.94 15.39 25.12
N SER A 242 15.08 14.75 24.85
CA SER A 242 16.36 15.45 24.91
C SER A 242 16.44 16.56 23.84
N GLY A 243 17.18 17.64 24.12
CA GLY A 243 17.43 18.71 23.14
C GLY A 243 18.05 18.18 21.84
N THR A 244 18.89 17.14 21.92
CA THR A 244 19.46 16.46 20.75
C THR A 244 18.38 15.77 19.92
N GLN A 245 17.48 15.02 20.53
CA GLN A 245 16.40 14.32 19.83
C GLN A 245 15.41 15.30 19.22
N THR A 246 15.06 16.37 19.95
CA THR A 246 14.24 17.47 19.44
C THR A 246 14.88 18.11 18.22
N ASN A 247 16.18 18.43 18.29
CA ASN A 247 16.90 18.98 17.15
C ASN A 247 16.90 18.04 15.93
N THR A 248 17.10 16.72 16.12
CA THR A 248 17.04 15.74 15.03
C THR A 248 15.68 15.70 14.35
N ASN A 249 14.59 15.74 15.13
CA ASN A 249 13.24 15.76 14.59
C ASN A 249 12.95 17.08 13.84
N LEU A 250 13.37 18.22 14.38
CA LEU A 250 13.22 19.52 13.70
C LEU A 250 14.00 19.59 12.39
N ASN A 251 15.23 19.05 12.36
CA ASN A 251 15.98 18.93 11.11
C ASN A 251 15.26 18.01 10.12
N THR A 252 14.65 16.92 10.57
CA THR A 252 13.84 16.06 9.70
C THR A 252 12.68 16.82 9.06
N LEU A 253 11.95 17.63 9.84
CA LEU A 253 10.86 18.46 9.30
C LEU A 253 11.36 19.54 8.33
N HIS A 254 12.54 20.12 8.58
CA HIS A 254 13.19 21.06 7.68
C HIS A 254 13.64 20.41 6.36
N ASP A 255 14.26 19.23 6.43
CA ASP A 255 14.68 18.46 5.26
C ASP A 255 13.49 18.04 4.39
N LEU A 256 12.33 17.80 5.02
CA LEU A 256 11.06 17.55 4.35
C LEU A 256 10.36 18.83 3.86
N GLY A 257 10.91 20.01 4.17
CA GLY A 257 10.43 21.30 3.69
C GLY A 257 9.26 21.89 4.47
N TYR A 258 8.92 21.34 5.64
CA TYR A 258 7.85 21.88 6.49
C TYR A 258 8.30 23.05 7.36
N LEU A 259 9.60 23.13 7.66
CA LEU A 259 10.20 24.19 8.49
C LEU A 259 11.30 24.96 7.77
N CYS A 260 11.45 26.22 8.14
CA CYS A 260 12.63 27.02 7.87
C CYS A 260 13.59 26.97 9.07
N LYS A 261 14.89 27.07 8.80
CA LYS A 261 15.94 27.12 9.82
C LYS A 261 16.86 28.30 9.54
N ARG A 262 17.15 29.10 10.58
CA ARG A 262 18.17 30.16 10.55
C ARG A 262 19.01 30.13 11.82
N THR A 263 20.32 30.32 11.67
CA THR A 263 21.23 30.38 12.81
C THR A 263 21.15 31.75 13.49
N VAL A 264 20.94 31.76 14.81
CA VAL A 264 20.88 32.97 15.65
C VAL A 264 21.83 32.81 16.85
N GLY A 265 22.99 33.46 16.76
CA GLY A 265 24.05 33.32 17.76
C GLY A 265 24.64 31.90 17.72
N ARG A 266 24.52 31.17 18.84
CA ARG A 266 24.99 29.77 18.96
C ARG A 266 23.89 28.71 18.77
N GLY A 267 22.67 29.12 18.45
CA GLY A 267 21.52 28.24 18.34
C GLY A 267 20.78 28.39 17.02
N GLU A 268 19.87 27.48 16.77
CA GLU A 268 18.97 27.50 15.62
C GLU A 268 17.63 28.12 16.02
N MET A 269 17.10 28.94 15.12
CA MET A 269 15.74 29.47 15.17
C MET A 269 14.97 28.87 14.01
N TRP A 270 13.80 28.36 14.35
CA TRP A 270 12.93 27.64 13.45
C TRP A 270 11.67 28.44 13.23
N SER A 271 11.09 28.31 12.05
CA SER A 271 9.80 28.93 11.73
C SER A 271 8.96 28.02 10.86
N ASP A 272 7.65 28.20 10.96
CA ASP A 272 6.72 27.50 10.09
C ASP A 272 6.96 27.92 8.63
N LYS A 273 6.99 26.92 7.75
CA LYS A 273 6.96 27.12 6.30
C LYS A 273 5.67 26.57 5.71
N ASN A 274 5.32 25.33 6.03
CA ASN A 274 4.17 24.60 5.46
C ASN A 274 3.62 23.53 6.44
N LEU A 275 3.66 23.74 7.76
CA LEU A 275 3.18 22.76 8.74
C LEU A 275 1.67 22.47 8.62
N ALA A 276 0.89 23.42 8.10
CA ALA A 276 -0.53 23.17 7.79
C ALA A 276 -0.72 22.05 6.74
N GLU A 277 0.29 21.81 5.90
CA GLU A 277 0.29 20.76 4.89
C GLU A 277 0.93 19.46 5.39
N ILE A 278 1.37 19.38 6.65
CA ILE A 278 1.98 18.14 7.14
C ILE A 278 0.96 17.01 7.16
N SER A 279 1.39 15.84 6.72
CA SER A 279 0.65 14.59 6.84
C SER A 279 0.44 14.20 8.30
N THR A 280 -0.71 13.58 8.56
CA THR A 280 -1.16 13.14 9.87
C THR A 280 -0.32 11.98 10.38
N TYR A 281 -0.04 10.99 9.53
CA TYR A 281 0.53 9.71 9.99
C TYR A 281 2.05 9.61 9.86
N GLY A 282 2.65 10.29 8.89
CA GLY A 282 4.04 10.09 8.50
C GLY A 282 4.33 10.62 7.10
N TYR A 283 5.51 10.36 6.55
CA TYR A 283 5.88 10.80 5.20
C TYR A 283 6.25 9.64 4.29
N VAL A 284 6.08 9.88 2.99
CA VAL A 284 6.51 8.97 1.92
C VAL A 284 7.41 9.72 0.95
N ARG A 285 8.54 9.11 0.59
CA ARG A 285 9.37 9.57 -0.53
C ARG A 285 9.04 8.75 -1.76
N PHE A 286 8.27 9.31 -2.68
CA PHE A 286 8.02 8.67 -3.96
C PHE A 286 9.26 8.77 -4.84
N ASN A 287 9.62 7.66 -5.50
CA ASN A 287 10.46 7.71 -6.68
C ASN A 287 9.63 8.37 -7.77
N ASP A 288 10.18 9.41 -8.41
CA ASP A 288 9.54 10.00 -9.58
C ASP A 288 9.37 8.89 -10.63
N ALA A 289 8.14 8.42 -10.79
CA ALA A 289 7.78 7.71 -12.01
C ALA A 289 7.85 8.76 -13.11
N ALA A 290 8.70 8.54 -14.11
CA ALA A 290 8.64 9.31 -15.33
C ALA A 290 7.17 9.40 -15.77
N PRO A 291 6.63 10.59 -16.08
CA PRO A 291 5.27 10.70 -16.56
C PRO A 291 5.13 9.78 -17.76
N VAL A 292 4.14 8.87 -17.69
CA VAL A 292 3.69 8.11 -18.87
C VAL A 292 3.06 9.17 -19.76
N THR A 293 3.88 9.72 -20.65
CA THR A 293 3.45 10.64 -21.70
C THR A 293 2.55 9.84 -22.62
N GLY A 294 1.32 10.35 -22.81
CA GLY A 294 0.30 9.74 -23.66
C GLY A 294 0.63 9.80 -25.14
#